data_AF-I3XVU4-F1
#
_entry.id   AF-I3XVU4-F1
#
_cell.length_a   1.000
_cell.length_b   1.000
_cell.length_c   1.000
_cell.angle_alpha   90.00
_cell.angle_beta   90.00
_cell.angle_gamma   90.00
#
_symmetry.space_group_name_H-M   'P 1'
#
loop_
_entity.id
_entity.type
_entity.pdbx_description
1 polymer ?
#
loop_
_entity_poly.entity_id
_entity_poly.type
_entity_poly.pdbx_seq_one_letter_code
_entity_poly.pdbx_strand_id
1 'polypeptide(L)'
;MFKKIIMLFALCINLSFAAEMFQTVPEDKAVLIQSGDAKRYCPNCGMDLVKFQKTSHAHKDHQYCSIHCLVEDTKGVFPKDAKVIDTQNLGFIEANSAFYVVGSSKPGTMTMNSQYAFAHEADAKAFQAENGGQIMRFEEAYAIAKEDFAKDLAMLKNKREQTVYGMGEKLYTNGCEKVDASAFSTVANLKVGLKKVCRLESEAQYQMVALYLWDHKEVTTKVEDEKIIVPKDAKCPVCGMFVAKYPQWVALIETPEKNIYFDGVKDMMKYIFSQKKNFENIYVSDYYTLKKISAAKAFYVIGSNVYGPMGTELIPFVSESDATAFMKDHSGKRILRFQDISEKTLKSL
;
A
#
# COMPACT_ATOMS: atom_id res chain seq x y z
N MET A 1 -56.82 -28.96 -42.67
CA MET A 1 -55.35 -29.02 -42.50
C MET A 1 -54.87 -27.71 -41.90
N PHE A 2 -54.87 -27.60 -40.58
CA PHE A 2 -54.33 -26.44 -39.84
C PHE A 2 -53.48 -27.02 -38.71
N LYS A 3 -52.16 -27.05 -38.89
CA LYS A 3 -51.22 -27.37 -37.81
C LYS A 3 -50.61 -26.08 -37.29
N LYS A 4 -51.11 -25.64 -36.14
CA LYS A 4 -50.44 -24.71 -35.23
C LYS A 4 -49.16 -25.38 -34.73
N ILE A 5 -47.99 -24.83 -35.06
CA ILE A 5 -46.75 -25.12 -34.35
C ILE A 5 -46.54 -23.95 -33.40
N ILE A 6 -46.81 -24.23 -32.13
CA ILE A 6 -46.55 -23.35 -31.00
C ILE A 6 -45.04 -23.34 -30.79
N MET A 7 -44.40 -22.21 -31.07
CA MET A 7 -43.01 -21.95 -30.66
C MET A 7 -43.03 -21.72 -29.15
N LEU A 8 -42.65 -22.75 -28.38
CA LEU A 8 -42.38 -22.62 -26.96
C LEU A 8 -41.11 -21.77 -26.79
N PHE A 9 -41.27 -20.47 -26.53
CA PHE A 9 -40.21 -19.63 -26.01
C PHE A 9 -39.96 -20.04 -24.55
N ALA A 10 -39.11 -21.05 -24.34
CA ALA A 10 -38.55 -21.32 -23.02
C ALA A 10 -37.63 -20.14 -22.69
N LEU A 11 -38.17 -19.21 -21.90
CA LEU A 11 -37.44 -18.11 -21.29
C LEU A 11 -36.41 -18.72 -20.33
N CYS A 12 -35.21 -19.03 -20.84
CA CYS A 12 -34.04 -19.29 -20.02
C CYS A 12 -33.70 -17.99 -19.29
N ILE A 13 -34.31 -17.81 -18.11
CA ILE A 13 -33.89 -16.81 -17.14
C ILE A 13 -32.50 -17.26 -16.66
N ASN A 14 -31.46 -16.77 -17.33
CA ASN A 14 -30.11 -16.77 -16.79
C ASN A 14 -30.11 -15.81 -15.60
N LEU A 15 -30.50 -16.31 -14.42
CA LEU A 15 -30.14 -15.70 -13.15
C LEU A 15 -28.62 -15.88 -13.00
N SER A 16 -27.86 -14.92 -13.52
CA SER A 16 -26.47 -14.72 -13.14
C SER A 16 -26.43 -14.27 -11.69
N PHE A 17 -26.60 -15.20 -10.76
CA PHE A 17 -26.13 -15.01 -9.39
C PHE A 17 -24.63 -14.80 -9.50
N ALA A 18 -24.16 -13.58 -9.24
CA ALA A 18 -22.75 -13.33 -9.03
C ALA A 18 -22.26 -14.35 -7.99
N ALA A 19 -21.35 -15.24 -8.39
CA ALA A 19 -20.87 -16.29 -7.51
C ALA A 19 -20.30 -15.64 -6.24
N GLU A 20 -20.95 -15.90 -5.11
CA GLU A 20 -20.51 -15.41 -3.82
C GLU A 20 -19.11 -15.95 -3.53
N MET A 21 -18.25 -15.11 -2.95
CA MET A 21 -16.88 -15.51 -2.61
C MET A 21 -16.90 -16.73 -1.70
N PHE A 22 -16.10 -17.75 -2.03
CA PHE A 22 -16.10 -19.00 -1.27
C PHE A 22 -15.84 -18.80 0.22
N GLN A 23 -15.05 -17.79 0.58
CA GLN A 23 -14.66 -17.48 1.96
C GLN A 23 -15.77 -16.86 2.80
N THR A 24 -16.79 -16.29 2.16
CA THR A 24 -17.91 -15.62 2.83
C THR A 24 -18.81 -16.64 3.50
N VAL A 25 -19.37 -16.26 4.64
CA VAL A 25 -20.44 -17.00 5.30
C VAL A 25 -21.65 -16.10 5.57
N PRO A 26 -22.85 -16.68 5.74
CA PRO A 26 -24.01 -15.95 6.23
C PRO A 26 -23.74 -15.27 7.58
N GLU A 27 -24.27 -14.06 7.76
CA GLU A 27 -23.99 -13.22 8.94
C GLU A 27 -24.46 -13.85 10.26
N ASP A 28 -25.53 -14.63 10.24
CA ASP A 28 -26.06 -15.38 11.38
C ASP A 28 -25.18 -16.59 11.77
N LYS A 29 -24.31 -17.05 10.86
CA LYS A 29 -23.35 -18.14 11.10
C LYS A 29 -21.95 -17.64 11.44
N ALA A 30 -21.74 -16.32 11.40
CA ALA A 30 -20.43 -15.74 11.63
C ALA A 30 -20.04 -15.80 13.11
N VAL A 31 -18.88 -16.38 13.40
CA VAL A 31 -18.27 -16.36 14.74
C VAL A 31 -17.19 -15.28 14.81
N LEU A 32 -17.42 -14.28 15.65
CA LEU A 32 -16.45 -13.22 15.93
C LEU A 32 -16.00 -13.29 17.39
N ILE A 33 -14.68 -13.34 17.62
CA ILE A 33 -14.15 -13.32 19.00
C ILE A 33 -13.86 -11.91 19.52
N GLN A 34 -13.77 -10.94 18.61
CA GLN A 34 -13.51 -9.55 18.96
C GLN A 34 -14.78 -8.86 19.46
N SER A 35 -14.61 -7.81 20.27
CA SER A 35 -15.69 -6.97 20.78
C SER A 35 -15.51 -5.50 20.36
N GLY A 36 -16.50 -4.66 20.66
CA GLY A 36 -16.49 -3.23 20.31
C GLY A 36 -16.90 -2.92 18.87
N ASP A 37 -16.81 -1.65 18.48
CA ASP A 37 -17.29 -1.14 17.19
C ASP A 37 -16.51 -1.74 15.99
N ALA A 38 -15.24 -2.07 16.21
CA ALA A 38 -14.36 -2.62 15.18
C ALA A 38 -14.42 -4.16 15.06
N LYS A 39 -15.28 -4.84 15.85
CA LYS A 39 -15.32 -6.32 15.96
C LYS A 39 -15.43 -7.07 14.63
N ARG A 40 -16.05 -6.44 13.63
CA ARG A 40 -16.29 -7.01 12.29
C ARG A 40 -15.04 -6.99 11.40
N TYR A 41 -13.98 -6.28 11.78
CA TYR A 41 -12.83 -6.07 10.91
C TYR A 41 -11.57 -6.72 11.46
N CYS A 42 -10.76 -7.25 10.55
CA CYS A 42 -9.41 -7.71 10.85
C CYS A 42 -8.54 -6.51 11.30
N PRO A 43 -7.84 -6.59 12.45
CA PRO A 43 -7.06 -5.48 12.99
C PRO A 43 -5.88 -5.08 12.08
N ASN A 44 -5.32 -6.01 11.30
CA ASN A 44 -4.15 -5.76 10.46
C ASN A 44 -4.49 -5.08 9.14
N CYS A 45 -5.58 -5.51 8.50
CA CYS A 45 -5.90 -5.12 7.12
C CYS A 45 -7.26 -4.47 6.95
N GLY A 46 -8.12 -4.44 7.97
CA GLY A 46 -9.45 -3.80 7.94
C GLY A 46 -10.52 -4.57 7.16
N MET A 47 -10.16 -5.74 6.60
CA MET A 47 -11.09 -6.59 5.85
C MET A 47 -12.21 -7.14 6.75
N ASP A 48 -13.40 -7.31 6.18
CA ASP A 48 -14.59 -7.81 6.87
C ASP A 48 -14.46 -9.30 7.20
N LEU A 49 -14.42 -9.64 8.48
CA LEU A 49 -14.21 -11.00 8.96
C LEU A 49 -15.33 -11.97 8.57
N VAL A 50 -16.55 -11.49 8.32
CA VAL A 50 -17.67 -12.32 7.83
C VAL A 50 -17.45 -12.74 6.38
N LYS A 51 -16.88 -11.84 5.57
CA LYS A 51 -16.54 -12.12 4.15
C LYS A 51 -15.33 -13.04 3.98
N PHE A 52 -14.47 -13.11 4.98
CA PHE A 52 -13.22 -13.89 4.95
C PHE A 52 -13.19 -14.92 6.08
N GLN A 53 -14.35 -15.44 6.46
CA GLN A 53 -14.50 -16.28 7.64
C GLN A 53 -13.79 -17.63 7.48
N LYS A 54 -13.91 -18.29 6.32
CA LYS A 54 -13.36 -19.65 6.11
C LYS A 54 -11.83 -19.72 6.06
N THR A 55 -11.17 -18.57 5.97
CA THR A 55 -9.71 -18.43 6.05
C THR A 55 -9.27 -17.84 7.39
N SER A 56 -10.22 -17.48 8.25
CA SER A 56 -9.97 -16.71 9.47
C SER A 56 -9.25 -17.52 10.53
N HIS A 57 -8.31 -16.86 11.21
CA HIS A 57 -7.56 -17.38 12.33
C HIS A 57 -7.78 -16.49 13.55
N ALA A 58 -7.55 -17.03 14.73
CA ALA A 58 -7.56 -16.27 15.98
C ALA A 58 -6.34 -16.63 16.81
N HIS A 59 -5.80 -15.65 17.52
CA HIS A 59 -4.71 -15.85 18.47
C HIS A 59 -4.85 -14.78 19.55
N LYS A 60 -4.77 -15.20 20.82
CA LYS A 60 -5.13 -14.37 21.98
C LYS A 60 -6.56 -13.81 21.85
N ASP A 61 -6.70 -12.49 21.89
CA ASP A 61 -7.94 -11.72 21.84
C ASP A 61 -8.26 -11.14 20.45
N HIS A 62 -7.48 -11.51 19.42
CA HIS A 62 -7.60 -10.96 18.08
C HIS A 62 -7.98 -12.01 17.02
N GLN A 63 -8.83 -11.59 16.09
CA GLN A 63 -9.25 -12.39 14.94
C GLN A 63 -8.72 -11.79 13.64
N TYR A 64 -8.09 -12.62 12.83
CA TYR A 64 -7.47 -12.25 11.56
C TYR A 64 -8.26 -12.87 10.41
N CYS A 65 -8.30 -12.17 9.27
CA CYS A 65 -8.98 -12.69 8.07
C CYS A 65 -8.24 -13.85 7.38
N SER A 66 -6.97 -14.08 7.72
CA SER A 66 -6.15 -15.11 7.06
C SER A 66 -4.94 -15.51 7.90
N ILE A 67 -4.32 -16.64 7.55
CA ILE A 67 -3.03 -17.05 8.09
C ILE A 67 -1.92 -16.04 7.78
N HIS A 68 -2.01 -15.32 6.65
CA HIS A 68 -1.09 -14.22 6.32
C HIS A 68 -1.11 -13.11 7.39
N CYS A 69 -2.30 -12.66 7.81
CA CYS A 69 -2.41 -11.67 8.88
C CYS A 69 -2.01 -12.25 10.25
N LEU A 70 -2.21 -13.55 10.48
CA LEU A 70 -1.67 -14.22 11.68
C LEU A 70 -0.12 -14.19 11.69
N VAL A 71 0.52 -14.51 10.56
CA VAL A 71 1.99 -14.45 10.41
C VAL A 71 2.51 -13.03 10.67
N GLU A 72 1.83 -12.02 10.12
CA GLU A 72 2.18 -10.60 10.31
C GLU A 72 2.15 -10.22 11.79
N ASP A 73 1.05 -10.52 12.49
CA ASP A 73 0.89 -10.14 13.90
C ASP A 73 1.88 -10.86 14.82
N THR A 74 2.09 -12.15 14.56
CA THR A 74 3.04 -12.98 15.31
C THR A 74 4.51 -12.72 14.92
N LYS A 75 4.76 -11.87 13.92
CA LYS A 75 6.10 -11.57 13.39
C LYS A 75 6.87 -12.84 12.99
N GLY A 76 6.15 -13.82 12.46
CA GLY A 76 6.68 -15.11 12.06
C GLY A 76 7.08 -16.05 13.21
N VAL A 77 6.71 -15.74 14.46
CA VAL A 77 6.85 -16.64 15.62
C VAL A 77 5.66 -17.60 15.67
N PHE A 78 5.92 -18.90 15.71
CA PHE A 78 4.86 -19.91 15.63
C PHE A 78 3.87 -19.84 16.82
N PRO A 79 2.56 -19.59 16.59
CA PRO A 79 1.58 -19.43 17.66
C PRO A 79 0.91 -20.78 18.03
N LYS A 80 1.40 -21.42 19.10
CA LYS A 80 0.96 -22.77 19.50
C LYS A 80 -0.51 -22.84 19.95
N ASP A 81 -1.09 -21.74 20.40
CA ASP A 81 -2.45 -21.60 20.90
C ASP A 81 -3.37 -20.88 19.88
N ALA A 82 -2.94 -20.79 18.62
CA ALA A 82 -3.79 -20.27 17.55
C ALA A 82 -5.00 -21.19 17.29
N LYS A 83 -6.11 -20.56 16.94
CA LYS A 83 -7.33 -21.19 16.47
C LYS A 83 -7.58 -20.83 15.02
N VAL A 84 -8.37 -21.65 14.34
CA VAL A 84 -8.76 -21.45 12.95
C VAL A 84 -10.23 -21.78 12.78
N ILE A 85 -10.91 -21.11 11.84
CA ILE A 85 -12.26 -21.48 11.45
C ILE A 85 -12.23 -22.78 10.65
N ASP A 86 -13.02 -23.75 11.08
CA ASP A 86 -13.31 -24.95 10.31
C ASP A 86 -14.12 -24.60 9.06
N THR A 87 -13.60 -24.94 7.88
CA THR A 87 -14.17 -24.51 6.59
C THR A 87 -15.57 -25.07 6.34
N GLN A 88 -15.90 -26.21 6.96
CA GLN A 88 -17.19 -26.90 6.80
C GLN A 88 -18.21 -26.47 7.86
N ASN A 89 -17.84 -26.53 9.14
CA ASN A 89 -18.73 -26.30 10.28
C ASN A 89 -18.73 -24.84 10.77
N LEU A 90 -17.82 -24.00 10.27
CA LEU A 90 -17.72 -22.55 10.52
C LEU A 90 -17.42 -22.13 11.97
N GLY A 91 -17.13 -23.09 12.85
CA GLY A 91 -16.70 -22.85 14.22
C GLY A 91 -15.17 -22.79 14.37
N PHE A 92 -14.69 -22.16 15.44
CA PHE A 92 -13.27 -22.19 15.78
C PHE A 92 -12.84 -23.56 16.31
N ILE A 93 -11.71 -24.05 15.80
CA ILE A 93 -11.00 -25.24 16.25
C ILE A 93 -9.54 -24.90 16.57
N GLU A 94 -8.87 -25.74 17.35
CA GLU A 94 -7.44 -25.57 17.65
C GLU A 94 -6.60 -25.79 16.38
N ALA A 95 -5.84 -24.79 15.95
CA ALA A 95 -5.12 -24.83 14.67
C ALA A 95 -4.11 -25.97 14.63
N ASN A 96 -3.39 -26.21 15.74
CA ASN A 96 -2.45 -27.33 15.88
C ASN A 96 -3.06 -28.72 15.65
N SER A 97 -4.38 -28.86 15.85
CA SER A 97 -5.09 -30.12 15.64
C SER A 97 -5.67 -30.26 14.22
N ALA A 98 -5.80 -29.17 13.48
CA ALA A 98 -6.49 -29.11 12.21
C ALA A 98 -5.68 -29.68 11.02
N PHE A 99 -6.41 -30.05 9.97
CA PHE A 99 -5.88 -30.45 8.67
C PHE A 99 -6.04 -29.29 7.69
N TYR A 100 -4.94 -28.82 7.12
CA TYR A 100 -4.93 -27.71 6.18
C TYR A 100 -4.84 -28.23 4.75
N VAL A 101 -5.69 -27.73 3.86
CA VAL A 101 -5.52 -27.87 2.40
C VAL A 101 -4.87 -26.60 1.89
N VAL A 102 -3.62 -26.71 1.42
CA VAL A 102 -2.83 -25.58 0.94
C VAL A 102 -2.72 -25.61 -0.59
N GLY A 103 -2.86 -24.45 -1.24
CA GLY A 103 -2.70 -24.32 -2.69
C GLY A 103 -3.86 -24.91 -3.50
N SER A 104 -5.07 -24.88 -2.96
CA SER A 104 -6.28 -25.29 -3.71
C SER A 104 -6.66 -24.28 -4.78
N SER A 105 -7.53 -24.69 -5.71
CA SER A 105 -8.11 -23.81 -6.73
C SER A 105 -9.06 -22.74 -6.18
N LYS A 106 -9.50 -22.87 -4.92
CA LYS A 106 -10.26 -21.80 -4.23
C LYS A 106 -9.28 -20.69 -3.81
N PRO A 107 -9.58 -19.41 -4.11
CA PRO A 107 -8.66 -18.32 -3.81
C PRO A 107 -8.30 -18.23 -2.33
N GLY A 108 -7.08 -17.77 -2.00
CA GLY A 108 -6.69 -17.44 -0.63
C GLY A 108 -7.23 -16.06 -0.20
N THR A 109 -6.99 -15.70 1.05
CA THR A 109 -7.20 -14.34 1.55
C THR A 109 -5.85 -13.71 1.85
N MET A 110 -5.53 -12.61 1.15
CA MET A 110 -4.23 -11.92 1.26
C MET A 110 -3.01 -12.75 0.83
N THR A 111 -3.21 -13.83 0.08
CA THR A 111 -2.14 -14.76 -0.32
C THR A 111 -2.39 -15.41 -1.66
N MET A 112 -1.32 -15.77 -2.36
CA MET A 112 -1.37 -16.55 -3.60
C MET A 112 -1.66 -18.03 -3.36
N ASN A 113 -1.17 -18.59 -2.25
CA ASN A 113 -1.39 -19.98 -1.88
C ASN A 113 -2.53 -20.04 -0.88
N SER A 114 -3.69 -20.57 -1.26
CA SER A 114 -4.83 -20.66 -0.34
C SER A 114 -4.54 -21.60 0.82
N GLN A 115 -5.08 -21.33 2.01
CA GLN A 115 -5.03 -22.24 3.16
C GLN A 115 -6.42 -22.33 3.80
N TYR A 116 -7.02 -23.53 3.72
CA TYR A 116 -8.32 -23.84 4.32
C TYR A 116 -8.15 -24.94 5.36
N ALA A 117 -8.70 -24.74 6.55
CA ALA A 117 -8.56 -25.68 7.66
C ALA A 117 -9.82 -26.52 7.87
N PHE A 118 -9.61 -27.76 8.30
CA PHE A 118 -10.64 -28.75 8.57
C PHE A 118 -10.38 -29.45 9.90
N ALA A 119 -11.44 -29.68 10.67
CA ALA A 119 -11.38 -30.44 11.92
C ALA A 119 -11.05 -31.92 11.67
N HIS A 120 -11.60 -32.51 10.61
CA HIS A 120 -11.40 -33.92 10.27
C HIS A 120 -10.67 -34.07 8.94
N GLU A 121 -9.80 -35.08 8.88
CA GLU A 121 -9.04 -35.41 7.68
C GLU A 121 -9.94 -35.79 6.50
N ALA A 122 -11.09 -36.42 6.78
CA ALA A 122 -12.07 -36.81 5.76
C ALA A 122 -12.62 -35.59 5.01
N ASP A 123 -12.91 -34.50 5.72
CA ASP A 123 -13.41 -33.26 5.14
C ASP A 123 -12.33 -32.56 4.30
N ALA A 124 -11.08 -32.56 4.79
CA ALA A 124 -9.93 -32.06 4.04
C ALA A 124 -9.72 -32.85 2.74
N LYS A 125 -9.85 -34.19 2.78
CA LYS A 125 -9.74 -35.07 1.59
C LYS A 125 -10.87 -34.83 0.60
N ALA A 126 -12.10 -34.65 1.07
CA ALA A 126 -13.23 -34.31 0.21
C ALA A 126 -12.98 -32.95 -0.49
N PHE A 127 -12.57 -31.94 0.26
CA PHE A 127 -12.24 -30.64 -0.31
C PHE A 127 -11.07 -30.70 -1.29
N GLN A 128 -10.02 -31.46 -0.98
CA GLN A 128 -8.86 -31.67 -1.85
C GLN A 128 -9.26 -32.38 -3.16
N ALA A 129 -10.13 -33.39 -3.09
CA ALA A 129 -10.57 -34.13 -4.28
C ALA A 129 -11.31 -33.21 -5.28
N GLU A 130 -12.07 -32.25 -4.78
CA GLU A 130 -12.82 -31.30 -5.60
C GLU A 130 -11.97 -30.11 -6.07
N ASN A 131 -11.06 -29.63 -5.23
CA ASN A 131 -10.42 -28.32 -5.40
C ASN A 131 -8.91 -28.41 -5.61
N GLY A 132 -8.30 -29.58 -5.48
CA GLY A 132 -6.86 -29.78 -5.46
C GLY A 132 -6.20 -29.25 -4.19
N GLY A 133 -4.89 -29.03 -4.27
CA GLY A 133 -4.05 -28.62 -3.14
C GLY A 133 -3.43 -29.80 -2.38
N GLN A 134 -2.68 -29.49 -1.33
CA GLN A 134 -1.96 -30.46 -0.51
C GLN A 134 -2.45 -30.42 0.93
N ILE A 135 -2.76 -31.59 1.49
CA ILE A 135 -3.13 -31.73 2.91
C ILE A 135 -1.86 -31.74 3.75
N MET A 136 -1.82 -30.89 4.77
CA MET A 136 -0.71 -30.76 5.71
C MET A 136 -1.18 -30.30 7.09
N ARG A 137 -0.26 -30.27 8.06
CA ARG A 137 -0.55 -29.77 9.42
C ARG A 137 -0.31 -28.27 9.53
N PHE A 138 -0.79 -27.67 10.61
CA PHE A 138 -0.68 -26.22 10.84
C PHE A 138 0.77 -25.71 10.83
N GLU A 139 1.71 -26.48 11.38
CA GLU A 139 3.14 -26.10 11.38
C GLU A 139 3.68 -25.90 9.95
N GLU A 140 3.37 -26.81 9.04
CA GLU A 140 3.76 -26.75 7.64
C GLU A 140 3.03 -25.62 6.90
N ALA A 141 1.71 -25.49 7.11
CA ALA A 141 0.91 -24.43 6.49
C ALA A 141 1.37 -23.03 6.93
N TYR A 142 1.71 -22.87 8.21
CA TYR A 142 2.26 -21.62 8.75
C TYR A 142 3.66 -21.34 8.22
N ALA A 143 4.51 -22.37 8.08
CA ALA A 143 5.84 -22.22 7.47
C ALA A 143 5.75 -21.73 6.01
N ILE A 144 4.83 -22.30 5.21
CA ILE A 144 4.58 -21.84 3.84
C ILE A 144 4.07 -20.39 3.85
N ALA A 145 3.10 -20.06 4.69
CA ALA A 145 2.58 -18.69 4.79
C ALA A 145 3.67 -17.68 5.18
N LYS A 146 4.63 -18.08 6.02
CA LYS A 146 5.79 -17.27 6.40
C LYS A 146 6.79 -17.10 5.26
N GLU A 147 7.04 -18.15 4.48
CA GLU A 147 7.90 -18.09 3.30
C GLU A 147 7.30 -17.19 2.21
N ASP A 148 6.00 -17.34 1.96
CA ASP A 148 5.26 -16.55 0.95
C ASP A 148 5.06 -15.08 1.36
N PHE A 149 5.17 -14.77 2.66
CA PHE A 149 4.78 -13.48 3.24
C PHE A 149 5.34 -12.27 2.50
N ALA A 150 6.65 -12.27 2.20
CA ALA A 150 7.30 -11.15 1.52
C ALA A 150 6.78 -10.94 0.09
N LYS A 151 6.52 -12.03 -0.63
CA LYS A 151 5.99 -12.00 -2.00
C LYS A 151 4.53 -11.57 -2.00
N ASP A 152 3.73 -12.07 -1.07
CA ASP A 152 2.34 -11.66 -0.88
C ASP A 152 2.26 -10.17 -0.56
N LEU A 153 3.10 -9.66 0.35
CA LEU A 153 3.18 -8.22 0.65
C LEU A 153 3.53 -7.39 -0.59
N ALA A 154 4.52 -7.81 -1.38
CA ALA A 154 4.90 -7.10 -2.60
C ALA A 154 3.75 -7.05 -3.62
N MET A 155 3.03 -8.17 -3.80
CA MET A 155 1.85 -8.25 -4.66
C MET A 155 0.71 -7.34 -4.15
N LEU A 156 0.43 -7.39 -2.84
CA LEU A 156 -0.60 -6.57 -2.21
C LEU A 156 -0.28 -5.08 -2.33
N LYS A 157 0.98 -4.70 -2.08
CA LYS A 157 1.45 -3.32 -2.24
C LYS A 157 1.24 -2.83 -3.67
N ASN A 158 1.72 -3.58 -4.66
CA ASN A 158 1.54 -3.23 -6.07
C ASN A 158 0.05 -3.10 -6.44
N LYS A 159 -0.78 -4.05 -6.01
CA LYS A 159 -2.23 -4.01 -6.24
C LYS A 159 -2.87 -2.76 -5.61
N ARG A 160 -2.46 -2.40 -4.39
CA ARG A 160 -2.95 -1.20 -3.70
C ARG A 160 -2.51 0.08 -4.42
N GLU A 161 -1.26 0.17 -4.84
CA GLU A 161 -0.73 1.31 -5.61
C GLU A 161 -1.51 1.51 -6.91
N GLN A 162 -1.79 0.43 -7.64
CA GLN A 162 -2.47 0.50 -8.92
C GLN A 162 -3.97 0.80 -8.82
N THR A 163 -4.66 0.28 -7.79
CA THR A 163 -6.14 0.23 -7.80
C THR A 163 -6.80 0.84 -6.56
N VAL A 164 -6.10 0.95 -5.44
CA VAL A 164 -6.69 1.37 -4.15
C VAL A 164 -6.29 2.79 -3.78
N TYR A 165 -5.00 3.14 -3.84
CA TYR A 165 -4.51 4.40 -3.27
C TYR A 165 -5.04 5.63 -3.99
N GLY A 166 -4.97 5.68 -5.33
CA GLY A 166 -5.49 6.83 -6.08
C GLY A 166 -7.00 7.04 -5.88
N MET A 167 -7.77 5.94 -5.76
CA MET A 167 -9.20 6.03 -5.42
C MET A 167 -9.42 6.45 -3.97
N GLY A 168 -8.67 5.88 -3.03
CA GLY A 168 -8.73 6.20 -1.60
C GLY A 168 -8.42 7.67 -1.33
N GLU A 169 -7.38 8.22 -1.94
CA GLU A 169 -7.02 9.64 -1.85
C GLU A 169 -8.14 10.55 -2.38
N LYS A 170 -8.68 10.22 -3.56
CA LYS A 170 -9.78 10.99 -4.16
C LYS A 170 -11.04 10.95 -3.29
N LEU A 171 -11.39 9.79 -2.74
CA LEU A 171 -12.54 9.64 -1.86
C LEU A 171 -12.35 10.40 -0.54
N TYR A 172 -11.15 10.34 0.03
CA TYR A 172 -10.81 11.07 1.25
C TYR A 172 -10.92 12.58 1.04
N THR A 173 -10.27 13.09 -0.02
CA THR A 173 -10.20 14.53 -0.31
C THR A 173 -11.58 15.16 -0.55
N ASN A 174 -12.49 14.41 -1.20
CA ASN A 174 -13.81 14.93 -1.56
C ASN A 174 -14.90 14.63 -0.53
N GLY A 175 -14.66 13.68 0.38
CA GLY A 175 -15.71 13.06 1.17
C GLY A 175 -15.45 12.95 2.66
N CYS A 176 -14.28 13.40 3.16
CA CYS A 176 -13.88 13.26 4.56
C CYS A 176 -13.35 14.56 5.15
N GLU A 177 -13.60 14.75 6.46
CA GLU A 177 -12.84 15.70 7.26
C GLU A 177 -11.40 15.22 7.49
N LYS A 178 -10.51 16.11 7.95
CA LYS A 178 -9.10 15.76 8.20
C LYS A 178 -9.00 14.76 9.35
N VAL A 179 -8.33 13.63 9.11
CA VAL A 179 -8.10 12.55 10.09
C VAL A 179 -6.61 12.30 10.23
N ASP A 180 -6.13 12.20 11.46
CA ASP A 180 -4.80 11.68 11.76
C ASP A 180 -4.89 10.16 11.95
N ALA A 181 -4.40 9.41 10.97
CA ALA A 181 -4.40 7.95 11.00
C ALA A 181 -3.55 7.34 12.12
N SER A 182 -2.58 8.10 12.66
CA SER A 182 -1.70 7.61 13.74
C SER A 182 -2.33 7.64 15.13
N ALA A 183 -3.42 8.39 15.29
CA ALA A 183 -4.22 8.38 16.51
C ALA A 183 -4.95 7.04 16.73
N PHE A 184 -4.94 6.14 15.74
CA PHE A 184 -5.61 4.85 15.79
C PHE A 184 -4.60 3.71 15.99
N SER A 185 -4.94 2.78 16.88
CA SER A 185 -4.11 1.61 17.16
C SER A 185 -4.11 0.57 16.04
N THR A 186 -5.17 0.51 15.22
CA THR A 186 -5.33 -0.46 14.13
C THR A 186 -6.04 0.18 12.93
N VAL A 187 -5.85 -0.39 11.73
CA VAL A 187 -6.59 0.05 10.53
C VAL A 187 -8.09 -0.22 10.66
N ALA A 188 -8.49 -1.24 11.43
CA ALA A 188 -9.88 -1.50 11.77
C ALA A 188 -10.51 -0.34 12.57
N ASN A 189 -9.80 0.17 13.58
CA ASN A 189 -10.25 1.32 14.37
C ASN A 189 -10.29 2.60 13.52
N LEU A 190 -9.30 2.81 12.65
CA LEU A 190 -9.32 3.91 11.68
C LEU A 190 -10.55 3.82 10.77
N LYS A 191 -10.84 2.64 10.21
CA LYS A 191 -11.99 2.42 9.33
C LYS A 191 -13.32 2.74 10.02
N VAL A 192 -13.47 2.36 11.29
CA VAL A 192 -14.64 2.73 12.10
C VAL A 192 -14.69 4.23 12.34
N GLY A 193 -13.57 4.86 12.69
CA GLY A 193 -13.46 6.30 12.88
C GLY A 193 -13.88 7.09 11.65
N LEU A 194 -13.46 6.64 10.46
CA LEU A 194 -13.81 7.26 9.18
C LEU A 194 -15.33 7.32 8.94
N LYS A 195 -16.11 6.37 9.44
CA LYS A 195 -17.59 6.41 9.32
C LYS A 195 -18.23 7.59 10.04
N LYS A 196 -17.53 8.20 11.00
CA LYS A 196 -18.03 9.35 11.77
C LYS A 196 -17.73 10.69 11.09
N VAL A 197 -16.72 10.71 10.22
CA VAL A 197 -16.13 11.94 9.66
C VAL A 197 -16.10 11.97 8.12
N CYS A 198 -16.50 10.86 7.50
CA CYS A 198 -16.62 10.74 6.05
C CYS A 198 -18.06 10.43 5.64
N ARG A 199 -18.44 10.89 4.44
CA ARG A 199 -19.70 10.58 3.78
C ARG A 199 -19.45 9.66 2.59
N LEU A 200 -19.08 8.41 2.87
CA LEU A 200 -18.86 7.38 1.84
C LEU A 200 -20.06 6.44 1.75
N GLU A 201 -20.31 5.92 0.56
CA GLU A 201 -21.53 5.20 0.18
C GLU A 201 -21.45 3.70 0.45
N SER A 202 -20.25 3.14 0.64
CA SER A 202 -20.09 1.69 0.82
C SER A 202 -18.89 1.29 1.68
N GLU A 203 -18.96 0.09 2.26
CA GLU A 203 -17.87 -0.54 3.00
C GLU A 203 -16.57 -0.65 2.19
N ALA A 204 -16.68 -0.82 0.88
CA ALA A 204 -15.52 -0.86 -0.02
C ALA A 204 -14.83 0.50 -0.10
N GLN A 205 -15.59 1.60 -0.16
CA GLN A 205 -15.02 2.95 -0.14
C GLN A 205 -14.32 3.25 1.19
N TYR A 206 -14.92 2.90 2.32
CA TYR A 206 -14.27 3.03 3.63
C TYR A 206 -12.99 2.21 3.71
N GLN A 207 -12.97 1.00 3.16
CA GLN A 207 -11.77 0.17 3.08
C GLN A 207 -10.66 0.85 2.28
N MET A 208 -10.97 1.42 1.11
CA MET A 208 -9.98 2.09 0.27
C MET A 208 -9.36 3.31 0.96
N VAL A 209 -10.19 4.15 1.60
CA VAL A 209 -9.72 5.32 2.35
C VAL A 209 -8.87 4.90 3.56
N ALA A 210 -9.33 3.90 4.33
CA ALA A 210 -8.61 3.40 5.49
C ALA A 210 -7.22 2.87 5.09
N LEU A 211 -7.12 2.08 4.02
CA LEU A 211 -5.84 1.55 3.53
C LEU A 211 -4.92 2.67 3.04
N TYR A 212 -5.42 3.61 2.25
CA TYR A 212 -4.63 4.76 1.79
C TYR A 212 -4.03 5.52 2.97
N LEU A 213 -4.86 5.94 3.93
CA LEU A 213 -4.40 6.69 5.09
C LEU A 213 -3.47 5.88 5.99
N TRP A 214 -3.76 4.59 6.22
CA TRP A 214 -2.99 3.73 7.10
C TRP A 214 -1.59 3.42 6.56
N ASP A 215 -1.49 3.08 5.27
CA ASP A 215 -0.21 2.73 4.66
C ASP A 215 0.67 3.97 4.41
N HIS A 216 0.04 5.15 4.31
CA HIS A 216 0.72 6.44 4.25
C HIS A 216 0.78 7.13 5.61
N LYS A 217 0.44 6.47 6.73
CA LYS A 217 0.34 7.19 8.02
C LYS A 217 1.67 7.75 8.53
N GLU A 218 2.78 7.08 8.20
CA GLU A 218 4.12 7.63 8.50
C GLU A 218 4.47 8.81 7.58
N VAL A 219 3.84 8.89 6.40
CA VAL A 219 3.82 10.08 5.55
C VAL A 219 2.87 11.14 6.16
N THR A 220 1.80 10.76 6.86
CA THR A 220 0.87 11.73 7.49
C THR A 220 1.30 12.20 8.89
N THR A 221 2.20 11.52 9.60
CA THR A 221 2.71 11.97 10.92
C THR A 221 4.03 12.72 10.88
N LYS A 222 4.66 12.84 9.71
CA LYS A 222 5.87 13.65 9.51
C LYS A 222 5.80 14.58 8.30
N VAL A 223 4.63 14.77 7.71
CA VAL A 223 4.46 15.74 6.63
C VAL A 223 3.24 16.61 6.91
N GLU A 224 3.39 17.56 7.83
CA GLU A 224 3.09 18.90 7.34
C GLU A 224 4.06 19.16 6.19
N ASP A 225 3.54 19.73 5.11
CA ASP A 225 4.25 20.13 3.91
C ASP A 225 5.48 21.00 4.22
N GLU A 226 6.58 20.41 4.70
CA GLU A 226 7.83 21.11 4.89
C GLU A 226 8.43 21.31 3.50
N LYS A 227 7.98 22.36 2.82
CA LYS A 227 8.80 23.02 1.82
C LYS A 227 10.12 23.40 2.50
N ILE A 228 11.20 23.46 1.74
CA ILE A 228 12.45 23.98 2.28
C ILE A 228 12.22 25.44 2.70
N ILE A 229 12.26 25.72 4.00
CA ILE A 229 12.14 27.09 4.51
C ILE A 229 13.49 27.79 4.32
N VAL A 230 13.49 28.79 3.45
CA VAL A 230 14.68 29.55 3.08
C VAL A 230 14.69 30.89 3.81
N PRO A 231 15.74 31.20 4.60
CA PRO A 231 15.93 32.54 5.14
C PRO A 231 15.97 33.60 4.03
N LYS A 232 15.36 34.77 4.26
CA LYS A 232 15.22 35.82 3.22
C LYS A 232 16.56 36.31 2.66
N ASP A 233 17.62 36.24 3.47
CA ASP A 233 18.98 36.65 3.16
C ASP A 233 19.89 35.50 2.73
N ALA A 234 19.38 34.27 2.69
CA ALA A 234 20.15 33.11 2.23
C ALA A 234 20.56 33.28 0.77
N LYS A 235 21.88 33.21 0.53
CA LYS A 235 22.48 33.27 -0.80
C LYS A 235 23.06 31.93 -1.20
N CYS A 236 22.86 31.56 -2.45
CA CYS A 236 23.53 30.40 -3.03
C CYS A 236 25.04 30.62 -3.00
N PRO A 237 25.84 29.69 -2.43
CA PRO A 237 27.29 29.85 -2.33
C PRO A 237 28.02 29.69 -3.69
N VAL A 238 27.29 29.31 -4.75
CA VAL A 238 27.86 29.10 -6.09
C VAL A 238 27.63 30.33 -6.98
N CYS A 239 26.39 30.79 -7.14
CA CYS A 239 26.05 31.92 -8.00
C CYS A 239 25.84 33.25 -7.26
N GLY A 240 25.68 33.23 -5.93
CA GLY A 240 25.41 34.42 -5.11
C GLY A 240 23.95 34.91 -5.10
N MET A 241 23.05 34.21 -5.79
CA MET A 241 21.64 34.56 -5.90
C MET A 241 20.88 34.35 -4.59
N PHE A 242 19.89 35.20 -4.31
CA PHE A 242 19.00 35.03 -3.15
C PHE A 242 18.05 33.86 -3.37
N VAL A 243 18.20 32.80 -2.58
CA VAL A 243 17.52 31.52 -2.79
C VAL A 243 16.01 31.63 -2.56
N ALA A 244 15.59 32.48 -1.61
CA ALA A 244 14.18 32.69 -1.27
C ALA A 244 13.32 33.22 -2.45
N LYS A 245 13.95 33.75 -3.51
CA LYS A 245 13.24 34.19 -4.73
C LYS A 245 12.84 33.03 -5.65
N TYR A 246 13.36 31.82 -5.41
CA TYR A 246 13.19 30.65 -6.28
C TYR A 246 12.70 29.42 -5.52
N PRO A 247 11.57 29.51 -4.78
CA PRO A 247 11.11 28.46 -3.87
C PRO A 247 10.89 27.09 -4.56
N GLN A 248 10.60 27.09 -5.87
CA GLN A 248 10.37 25.87 -6.64
C GLN A 248 11.64 25.09 -7.02
N TRP A 249 12.81 25.72 -6.90
CA TRP A 249 14.09 25.16 -7.34
C TRP A 249 15.03 24.84 -6.17
N VAL A 250 14.60 25.14 -4.95
CA VAL A 250 15.47 25.14 -3.78
C VAL A 250 16.04 23.74 -3.55
N ALA A 251 17.34 23.71 -3.32
CA ALA A 251 18.05 22.58 -2.76
C ALA A 251 18.74 22.98 -1.46
N LEU A 252 18.95 22.02 -0.58
CA LEU A 252 19.45 22.21 0.78
C LEU A 252 20.44 21.11 1.14
N ILE A 253 21.58 21.50 1.69
CA ILE A 253 22.47 20.61 2.43
C ILE A 253 22.44 21.03 3.90
N GLU A 254 22.07 20.10 4.78
CA GLU A 254 22.14 20.31 6.22
C GLU A 254 23.50 19.82 6.72
N THR A 255 24.23 20.68 7.42
CA THR A 255 25.51 20.34 8.06
C THR A 255 25.40 20.60 9.57
N PRO A 256 26.28 19.98 10.40
CA PRO A 256 26.29 20.25 11.84
C PRO A 256 26.49 21.73 12.21
N GLU A 257 27.13 22.51 11.34
CA GLU A 257 27.43 23.93 11.57
C GLU A 257 26.31 24.85 11.07
N LYS A 258 25.80 24.58 9.87
CA LYS A 258 24.76 25.41 9.22
C LYS A 258 24.08 24.73 8.04
N ASN A 259 22.90 25.25 7.70
CA ASN A 259 22.21 24.92 6.47
C ASN A 259 22.80 25.70 5.29
N ILE A 260 23.01 25.01 4.18
CA ILE A 260 23.52 25.58 2.93
C ILE A 260 22.41 25.47 1.88
N TYR A 261 21.93 26.62 1.41
CA TYR A 261 20.81 26.72 0.49
C TYR A 261 21.31 27.01 -0.92
N PHE A 262 20.65 26.42 -1.91
CA PHE A 262 20.95 26.59 -3.33
C PHE A 262 19.67 26.95 -4.07
N ASP A 263 19.81 27.79 -5.09
CA ASP A 263 18.75 28.21 -6.00
C ASP A 263 18.43 27.17 -7.09
N GLY A 264 19.17 26.04 -7.11
CA GLY A 264 18.95 24.94 -8.05
C GLY A 264 19.79 23.72 -7.70
N VAL A 265 19.37 22.56 -8.19
CA VAL A 265 20.11 21.30 -7.97
C VAL A 265 21.44 21.32 -8.71
N LYS A 266 21.54 21.94 -9.88
CA LYS A 266 22.79 22.13 -10.63
C LYS A 266 23.86 22.80 -9.77
N ASP A 267 23.52 23.89 -9.09
CA ASP A 267 24.48 24.61 -8.25
C ASP A 267 24.81 23.84 -6.97
N MET A 268 23.85 23.13 -6.37
CA MET A 268 24.14 22.18 -5.29
C MET A 268 25.16 21.10 -5.71
N MET A 269 25.00 20.51 -6.90
CA MET A 269 25.91 19.48 -7.40
C MET A 269 27.31 20.03 -7.71
N LYS A 270 27.41 21.25 -8.26
CA LYS A 270 28.72 21.94 -8.41
C LYS A 270 29.41 22.12 -7.07
N TYR A 271 28.66 22.53 -6.05
CA TYR A 271 29.19 22.67 -4.71
C TYR A 271 29.68 21.33 -4.15
N ILE A 272 28.87 20.27 -4.20
CA ILE A 272 29.24 18.92 -3.74
C ILE A 272 30.56 18.44 -4.39
N PHE A 273 30.69 18.55 -5.71
CA PHE A 273 31.91 18.14 -6.41
C PHE A 273 33.13 19.00 -6.02
N SER A 274 32.94 20.30 -5.80
CA SER A 274 34.03 21.19 -5.38
C SER A 274 34.57 20.87 -3.97
N GLN A 275 33.70 20.41 -3.07
CA GLN A 275 34.07 20.15 -1.68
C GLN A 275 34.85 18.84 -1.50
N LYS A 276 34.76 17.90 -2.46
CA LYS A 276 35.38 16.57 -2.38
C LYS A 276 35.07 15.85 -1.07
N LYS A 277 33.86 16.07 -0.53
CA LYS A 277 33.35 15.49 0.71
C LYS A 277 31.98 14.90 0.46
N ASN A 278 31.62 13.90 1.26
CA ASN A 278 30.28 13.33 1.25
C ASN A 278 29.38 14.12 2.19
N PHE A 279 28.17 14.41 1.74
CA PHE A 279 27.12 15.01 2.55
C PHE A 279 26.01 13.99 2.75
N GLU A 280 25.57 13.81 3.99
CA GLU A 280 24.56 12.81 4.33
C GLU A 280 23.13 13.37 4.17
N ASN A 281 22.92 14.60 4.65
CA ASN A 281 21.59 15.23 4.70
C ASN A 281 21.43 16.21 3.54
N ILE A 282 21.04 15.68 2.38
CA ILE A 282 20.83 16.44 1.15
C ILE A 282 19.36 16.37 0.75
N TYR A 283 18.76 17.52 0.51
CA TYR A 283 17.35 17.66 0.17
C TYR A 283 17.14 18.55 -1.04
N VAL A 284 16.07 18.28 -1.77
CA VAL A 284 15.62 19.06 -2.94
C VAL A 284 14.11 19.27 -2.83
N SER A 285 13.60 20.31 -3.50
CA SER A 285 12.15 20.56 -3.59
C SER A 285 11.57 19.78 -4.76
N ASP A 286 10.60 18.88 -4.51
CA ASP A 286 9.87 18.19 -5.57
C ASP A 286 9.21 19.20 -6.52
N TYR A 287 9.39 19.02 -7.84
CA TYR A 287 8.99 20.05 -8.81
C TYR A 287 7.49 20.32 -8.86
N TYR A 288 6.64 19.31 -8.68
CA TYR A 288 5.19 19.48 -8.74
C TYR A 288 4.57 19.87 -7.40
N THR A 289 5.04 19.29 -6.30
CA THR A 289 4.42 19.46 -4.99
C THR A 289 5.14 20.47 -4.10
N LEU A 290 6.37 20.87 -4.47
CA LEU A 290 7.28 21.73 -3.70
C LEU A 290 7.74 21.15 -2.36
N LYS A 291 7.45 19.87 -2.10
CA LYS A 291 7.81 19.19 -0.85
C LYS A 291 9.33 18.99 -0.75
N LYS A 292 9.90 19.17 0.45
CA LYS A 292 11.28 18.75 0.73
C LYS A 292 11.37 17.23 0.62
N ILE A 293 12.18 16.74 -0.31
CA ILE A 293 12.44 15.32 -0.52
C ILE A 293 13.93 15.02 -0.42
N SER A 294 14.28 13.78 -0.04
CA SER A 294 15.66 13.30 0.00
C SER A 294 16.27 13.30 -1.40
N ALA A 295 17.34 14.05 -1.62
CA ALA A 295 18.01 14.16 -2.91
C ALA A 295 18.49 12.79 -3.42
N ALA A 296 19.08 11.97 -2.54
CA ALA A 296 19.60 10.64 -2.88
C ALA A 296 18.53 9.67 -3.43
N LYS A 297 17.25 9.87 -3.09
CA LYS A 297 16.14 8.99 -3.49
C LYS A 297 15.35 9.54 -4.68
N ALA A 298 15.56 10.81 -5.05
CA ALA A 298 14.82 11.49 -6.10
C ALA A 298 15.22 11.05 -7.51
N PHE A 299 14.34 11.33 -8.47
CA PHE A 299 14.56 11.18 -9.90
C PHE A 299 14.77 12.55 -10.54
N TYR A 300 15.75 12.69 -11.43
CA TYR A 300 16.14 13.97 -12.00
C TYR A 300 15.95 13.98 -13.51
N VAL A 301 15.05 14.82 -14.01
CA VAL A 301 14.88 15.03 -15.45
C VAL A 301 15.88 16.08 -15.95
N ILE A 302 16.58 15.77 -17.03
CA ILE A 302 17.49 16.71 -17.71
C ILE A 302 17.10 16.96 -19.16
N GLY A 303 17.52 18.11 -19.68
CA GLY A 303 17.34 18.47 -21.09
C GLY A 303 15.90 18.81 -21.48
N SER A 304 15.08 19.20 -20.51
CA SER A 304 13.72 19.70 -20.74
C SER A 304 13.72 21.13 -21.29
N ASN A 305 12.56 21.60 -21.75
CA ASN A 305 12.31 22.99 -22.13
C ASN A 305 11.93 23.89 -20.93
N VAL A 306 11.98 23.38 -19.70
CA VAL A 306 11.77 24.15 -18.47
C VAL A 306 13.13 24.56 -17.88
N TYR A 307 13.25 25.84 -17.54
CA TYR A 307 14.48 26.43 -17.03
C TYR A 307 14.38 26.77 -15.55
N GLY A 308 15.43 26.42 -14.80
CA GLY A 308 15.71 26.92 -13.46
C GLY A 308 16.36 28.30 -13.48
N PRO A 309 16.70 28.87 -12.31
CA PRO A 309 17.23 30.23 -12.19
C PRO A 309 18.54 30.43 -12.95
N MET A 310 19.28 29.34 -13.16
CA MET A 310 20.55 29.29 -13.87
C MET A 310 20.44 28.60 -15.24
N GLY A 311 19.25 28.57 -15.85
CA GLY A 311 19.00 27.96 -17.15
C GLY A 311 18.63 26.48 -17.05
N THR A 312 19.21 25.64 -17.91
CA THR A 312 18.99 24.18 -17.94
C THR A 312 19.25 23.57 -16.56
N GLU A 313 18.38 22.66 -16.12
CA GLU A 313 18.36 22.22 -14.72
C GLU A 313 18.20 20.70 -14.58
N LEU A 314 18.62 20.19 -13.41
CA LEU A 314 18.31 18.86 -12.89
C LEU A 314 16.99 18.95 -12.12
N ILE A 315 15.88 18.59 -12.75
CA ILE A 315 14.54 18.81 -12.19
C ILE A 315 14.14 17.60 -11.33
N PRO A 316 13.99 17.75 -10.00
CA PRO A 316 13.77 16.64 -9.08
C PRO A 316 12.30 16.23 -8.96
N PHE A 317 12.06 14.92 -8.86
CA PHE A 317 10.76 14.31 -8.62
C PHE A 317 10.86 13.22 -7.56
N VAL A 318 9.84 13.12 -6.72
CA VAL A 318 9.71 12.05 -5.73
C VAL A 318 9.48 10.68 -6.37
N SER A 319 8.76 10.63 -7.50
CA SER A 319 8.38 9.40 -8.18
C SER A 319 8.93 9.35 -9.61
N GLU A 320 9.21 8.13 -10.07
CA GLU A 320 9.63 7.88 -11.46
C GLU A 320 8.50 8.18 -12.46
N SER A 321 7.25 7.92 -12.06
CA SER A 321 6.08 8.21 -12.88
C SER A 321 5.93 9.70 -13.16
N ASP A 322 6.13 10.57 -12.15
CA ASP A 322 6.02 12.02 -12.32
C ASP A 322 7.18 12.54 -13.18
N ALA A 323 8.40 12.04 -12.95
CA ALA A 323 9.55 12.36 -13.80
C ALA A 323 9.32 11.96 -15.26
N THR A 324 8.68 10.81 -15.51
CA THR A 324 8.35 10.31 -16.85
C THR A 324 7.26 11.16 -17.51
N ALA A 325 6.22 11.53 -16.76
CA ALA A 325 5.17 12.42 -17.23
C ALA A 325 5.76 13.79 -17.60
N PHE A 326 6.52 14.40 -16.68
CA PHE A 326 7.21 15.66 -16.93
C PHE A 326 8.12 15.60 -18.14
N MET A 327 8.94 14.55 -18.26
CA MET A 327 9.85 14.37 -19.40
C MET A 327 9.09 14.35 -20.73
N LYS A 328 7.92 13.69 -20.78
CA LYS A 328 7.07 13.66 -21.97
C LYS A 328 6.47 15.02 -22.28
N ASP A 329 5.96 15.72 -21.27
CA ASP A 329 5.24 16.98 -21.45
C ASP A 329 6.17 18.17 -21.71
N HIS A 330 7.41 18.08 -21.25
CA HIS A 330 8.40 19.17 -21.32
C HIS A 330 9.63 18.81 -22.15
N SER A 331 9.51 17.84 -23.07
CA SER A 331 10.58 17.45 -23.99
C SER A 331 11.92 17.13 -23.28
N GLY A 332 11.84 16.54 -22.09
CA GLY A 332 13.02 16.09 -21.36
C GLY A 332 13.74 14.96 -22.11
N LYS A 333 15.06 14.89 -21.96
CA LYS A 333 15.89 13.94 -22.71
C LYS A 333 16.15 12.65 -21.94
N ARG A 334 16.37 12.75 -20.63
CA ARG A 334 16.80 11.64 -19.77
C ARG A 334 16.34 11.85 -18.34
N ILE A 335 16.12 10.74 -17.65
CA ILE A 335 15.93 10.66 -16.19
C ILE A 335 17.21 10.06 -15.59
N LEU A 336 17.72 10.66 -14.52
CA LEU A 336 18.90 10.21 -13.79
C LEU A 336 18.56 9.98 -12.31
N ARG A 337 19.29 9.08 -11.65
CA ARG A 337 19.34 9.00 -10.19
C ARG A 337 20.45 9.90 -9.66
N PHE A 338 20.37 10.29 -8.39
CA PHE A 338 21.36 11.17 -7.76
C PHE A 338 22.81 10.71 -7.95
N GLN A 339 23.06 9.40 -7.75
CA GLN A 339 24.36 8.77 -7.91
C GLN A 339 24.91 8.76 -9.35
N ASP A 340 24.04 8.94 -10.35
CA ASP A 340 24.41 8.96 -11.77
C ASP A 340 24.74 10.38 -12.27
N ILE A 341 24.54 11.40 -11.42
CA ILE A 341 24.90 12.78 -11.75
C ILE A 341 26.41 12.92 -11.60
N SER A 342 27.07 13.35 -12.67
CA SER A 342 28.52 13.53 -12.74
C SER A 342 28.89 14.94 -13.16
N GLU A 343 30.16 15.33 -13.03
CA GLU A 343 30.66 16.59 -13.60
C GLU A 343 30.41 16.70 -15.11
N LYS A 344 30.45 15.57 -15.84
CA LYS A 344 30.13 15.52 -17.27
C LYS A 344 28.65 15.84 -17.51
N THR A 345 27.77 15.34 -16.64
CA THR A 345 26.34 15.69 -16.65
C THR A 345 26.18 17.20 -16.52
N LEU A 346 26.83 17.83 -15.54
CA LEU A 346 26.71 19.27 -15.30
C LEU A 346 27.26 20.12 -16.45
N LYS A 347 28.35 19.72 -17.11
CA LYS A 347 28.90 20.44 -18.28
C LYS A 347 27.97 20.43 -19.49
N SER A 348 27.03 19.48 -19.55
CA SER A 348 26.03 19.39 -20.62
C SER A 348 24.75 20.18 -20.35
N LEU A 349 24.65 20.79 -19.16
CA LEU A 349 23.53 21.64 -18.76
C LEU A 349 23.89 23.10 -18.99
#